data_AF-A0AAV4JJH8-F1
#
_entry.id   AF-A0AAV4JJH8-F1
#
_cell.length_a   1.000
_cell.length_b   1.000
_cell.length_c   1.000
_cell.angle_alpha   90.00
_cell.angle_beta   90.00
_cell.angle_gamma   90.00
#
_symmetry.space_group_name_H-M   'P 1'
#
loop_
_entity.id
_entity.type
_entity.pdbx_description
1 polymer ?
#
loop_
_entity_poly.entity_id
_entity_poly.type
_entity_poly.pdbx_seq_one_letter_code
_entity_poly.pdbx_strand_id
1 'polypeptide(L)'
;MPLSLKKQVYGQCILPTMTYGCQTWSLTKIVGNKLKVAQRATERKILGIKIKDEIPCKNIQQTHIKDVVLFAERQKWNWAGHLARMSDNRWTKRATEWQPRIGK
;
A
#
# COMPACT_ATOMS: atom_id res chain seq x y z
N MET A 1 -9.24 22.37 -9.22
CA MET A 1 -9.34 20.96 -9.66
C MET A 1 -10.57 20.31 -9.05
N PRO A 2 -11.44 19.68 -9.85
CA PRO A 2 -12.60 18.93 -9.36
C PRO A 2 -12.16 17.71 -8.52
N LEU A 3 -13.00 17.31 -7.56
CA LEU A 3 -12.70 16.22 -6.62
C LEU A 3 -12.46 14.88 -7.32
N SER A 4 -13.20 14.61 -8.40
CA SER A 4 -13.04 13.41 -9.24
C SER A 4 -11.61 13.27 -9.78
N LEU A 5 -11.05 14.35 -10.31
CA LEU A 5 -9.69 14.36 -10.86
C LEU A 5 -8.63 14.16 -9.77
N LYS A 6 -8.81 14.79 -8.59
CA LYS A 6 -7.91 14.56 -7.44
C LYS A 6 -7.91 13.10 -6.99
N LYS A 7 -9.09 12.45 -6.95
CA LYS A 7 -9.22 11.01 -6.63
C LYS A 7 -8.54 10.15 -7.69
N GLN A 8 -8.68 10.50 -8.97
CA GLN A 8 -8.00 9.80 -10.07
C GLN A 8 -6.47 9.90 -9.93
N VAL A 9 -5.93 11.10 -9.71
CA VAL A 9 -4.50 11.33 -9.49
C VAL A 9 -4.00 10.55 -8.27
N TYR A 10 -4.77 10.50 -7.19
CA TYR A 10 -4.42 9.68 -6.04
C TYR A 10 -4.31 8.20 -6.41
N GLY A 11 -5.30 7.65 -7.10
CA GLY A 11 -5.32 6.24 -7.48
C GLY A 11 -4.22 5.85 -8.50
N GLN A 12 -3.88 6.76 -9.42
CA GLN A 12 -2.93 6.49 -10.51
C GLN A 12 -1.48 6.79 -10.14
N CYS A 13 -1.22 7.83 -9.33
CA CYS A 13 0.14 8.29 -9.03
C CYS A 13 0.50 8.06 -7.57
N ILE A 14 -0.30 8.57 -6.64
CA ILE A 14 0.06 8.59 -5.22
C ILE A 14 0.02 7.18 -4.63
N LEU A 15 -1.01 6.39 -4.94
CA LEU A 15 -1.19 5.06 -4.40
C LEU A 15 -0.07 4.09 -4.82
N PRO A 16 0.33 4.00 -6.12
CA PRO A 16 1.48 3.20 -6.52
C PRO A 16 2.80 3.68 -5.91
N THR A 17 3.04 5.01 -5.82
CA THR A 17 4.26 5.54 -5.22
C THR A 17 4.33 5.23 -3.73
N MET A 18 3.23 5.38 -2.99
CA MET A 18 3.17 5.09 -1.55
C MET A 18 3.33 3.61 -1.22
N THR A 19 2.88 2.74 -2.13
CA THR A 19 3.00 1.28 -1.99
C THR A 19 4.19 0.71 -2.74
N TYR A 20 5.10 1.56 -3.24
CA TYR A 20 6.29 1.11 -3.93
C TYR A 20 7.15 0.25 -2.99
N GLY A 21 7.55 -0.93 -3.46
CA GLY A 21 8.34 -1.88 -2.66
C GLY A 21 7.52 -2.72 -1.66
N CYS A 22 6.18 -2.58 -1.59
CA CYS A 22 5.37 -3.42 -0.70
C CYS A 22 5.52 -4.94 -0.92
N GLN A 23 5.99 -5.34 -2.11
CA GLN A 23 6.28 -6.72 -2.49
C GLN A 23 7.41 -7.33 -1.66
N THR A 24 8.38 -6.53 -1.22
CA THR A 24 9.53 -6.99 -0.42
C THR A 24 9.35 -6.76 1.08
N TRP A 25 8.31 -6.00 1.47
CA TRP A 25 8.03 -5.74 2.88
C TRP A 25 7.32 -6.90 3.57
N SER A 26 7.65 -7.09 4.85
CA SER A 26 6.77 -7.80 5.78
C SER A 26 5.56 -6.93 6.08
N LEU A 27 4.40 -7.27 5.50
CA LEU A 27 3.12 -6.62 5.77
C LEU A 27 2.65 -6.96 7.19
N THR A 28 3.24 -6.29 8.17
CA THR A 28 2.82 -6.36 9.57
C THR A 28 1.67 -5.38 9.81
N LYS A 29 0.91 -5.61 10.90
CA LYS A 29 -0.13 -4.67 11.34
C LYS A 29 0.41 -3.25 11.55
N ILE A 30 1.66 -3.11 11.99
CA ILE A 30 2.33 -1.83 12.19
C ILE A 30 2.51 -1.09 10.86
N VAL A 31 3.04 -1.77 9.84
CA VAL A 31 3.21 -1.19 8.50
C VAL A 31 1.85 -0.84 7.88
N GLY A 32 0.86 -1.72 8.01
CA GLY A 32 -0.51 -1.46 7.55
C GLY A 32 -1.12 -0.21 8.21
N ASN A 33 -0.92 -0.04 9.52
CA ASN A 33 -1.40 1.15 10.24
C ASN A 33 -0.69 2.43 9.76
N LYS A 34 0.63 2.38 9.51
CA LYS A 34 1.37 3.52 8.94
C LYS A 34 0.83 3.92 7.56
N LEU A 35 0.57 2.95 6.70
CA LEU A 35 -0.03 3.19 5.38
C LEU A 35 -1.43 3.82 5.50
N LYS A 36 -2.27 3.32 6.43
CA LYS A 36 -3.59 3.91 6.69
C LYS A 36 -3.52 5.35 7.18
N VAL A 37 -2.53 5.68 8.03
CA VAL A 37 -2.31 7.06 8.49
C VAL A 37 -1.90 7.96 7.32
N ALA A 38 -0.99 7.50 6.45
CA ALA A 38 -0.56 8.24 5.27
C ALA A 38 -1.71 8.48 4.26
N GLN A 39 -2.54 7.45 4.02
CA GLN A 39 -3.76 7.56 3.22
C GLN A 39 -4.72 8.60 3.82
N ARG A 40 -5.00 8.55 5.12
CA ARG A 40 -5.89 9.52 5.78
C ARG A 40 -5.37 10.96 5.68
N ALA A 41 -4.06 11.14 5.80
CA ALA A 41 -3.43 12.45 5.65
C ALA A 41 -3.61 13.00 4.23
N THR A 42 -3.44 12.16 3.21
CA THR A 42 -3.66 12.54 1.80
C THR A 42 -5.14 12.81 1.50
N GLU A 43 -6.06 12.00 2.03
CA GLU A 43 -7.51 12.21 1.91
C GLU A 43 -7.96 13.56 2.49
N ARG A 44 -7.46 13.91 3.70
CA ARG A 44 -7.71 15.25 4.29
C ARG A 44 -7.26 16.37 3.36
N LYS A 45 -6.08 16.25 2.73
CA LYS A 45 -5.56 17.24 1.79
C LYS A 45 -6.41 17.33 0.51
N ILE A 46 -6.88 16.19 0.00
CA ILE A 46 -7.77 16.15 -1.18
C ILE A 46 -9.09 16.89 -0.91
N LEU A 47 -9.66 16.68 0.28
CA LEU A 47 -10.91 17.30 0.75
C LEU A 47 -10.73 18.75 1.24
N GLY A 48 -9.50 19.20 1.48
CA GLY A 48 -9.23 20.54 2.00
C GLY A 48 -9.51 20.71 3.50
N ILE A 49 -9.65 19.60 4.24
CA ILE A 49 -9.94 19.59 5.67
C ILE A 49 -8.68 19.95 6.45
N LYS A 50 -8.77 20.94 7.33
CA LYS A 50 -7.72 21.33 8.25
C LYS A 50 -7.86 20.53 9.56
N ILE A 51 -6.77 20.46 10.32
CA ILE A 51 -6.78 19.82 11.65
C ILE A 51 -7.72 20.57 12.59
N LYS A 52 -7.83 21.90 12.43
CA LYS A 52 -8.72 22.77 13.20
C LYS A 52 -10.21 22.47 13.04
N ASP A 53 -10.58 21.79 11.96
CA ASP A 53 -12.00 21.47 11.72
C ASP A 53 -12.45 20.29 12.60
N GLU A 54 -11.52 19.65 13.33
CA GLU A 54 -11.75 18.55 14.29
C GLU A 54 -12.57 17.37 13.73
N ILE A 55 -12.62 17.25 12.39
CA ILE A 55 -13.39 16.22 11.71
C ILE A 55 -12.78 14.84 12.02
N PRO A 56 -13.58 13.88 12.52
CA PRO A 56 -13.10 12.56 12.88
C PRO A 56 -12.71 11.75 11.64
N CYS A 57 -11.74 10.85 11.81
CA CYS A 57 -11.24 10.00 10.74
C CYS A 57 -12.32 9.12 10.09
N LYS A 58 -13.38 8.76 10.83
CA LYS A 58 -14.52 7.98 10.31
C LYS A 58 -15.25 8.70 9.18
N ASN A 59 -15.38 10.04 9.27
CA ASN A 59 -16.10 10.82 8.27
C ASN A 59 -15.26 11.00 6.99
N ILE A 60 -13.94 10.99 7.11
CA ILE A 60 -13.02 11.08 5.96
C ILE A 60 -13.02 9.78 5.16
N GLN A 61 -13.19 8.64 5.83
CA GLN A 61 -13.14 7.31 5.22
C GLN A 61 -14.28 7.05 4.20
N GLN A 62 -15.31 7.88 4.18
CA GLN A 62 -16.43 7.80 3.22
C GLN A 62 -16.06 8.23 1.79
N THR A 63 -14.81 8.61 1.51
CA THR A 63 -14.40 9.06 0.17
C THR A 63 -14.39 7.98 -0.91
N HIS A 64 -14.69 6.71 -0.60
CA HIS A 64 -14.67 5.56 -1.52
C HIS A 64 -13.33 5.39 -2.27
N ILE A 65 -12.24 5.84 -1.65
CA ILE A 65 -10.88 5.65 -2.18
C ILE A 65 -10.45 4.21 -1.83
N LYS A 66 -9.73 3.54 -2.75
CA LYS A 66 -9.24 2.17 -2.55
C LYS A 66 -8.44 2.07 -1.24
N ASP A 67 -8.69 1.03 -0.44
CA ASP A 67 -7.91 0.77 0.77
C ASP A 67 -6.46 0.44 0.39
N VAL A 68 -5.52 1.24 0.89
CA VAL A 68 -4.08 1.06 0.64
C VAL A 68 -3.56 -0.30 1.09
N VAL A 69 -4.08 -0.84 2.20
CA VAL A 69 -3.60 -2.12 2.75
C VAL A 69 -4.02 -3.26 1.84
N LEU A 70 -5.28 -3.27 1.41
CA LEU A 70 -5.77 -4.25 0.43
C LEU A 70 -5.01 -4.13 -0.91
N PHE A 71 -4.68 -2.91 -1.33
CA PHE A 71 -3.88 -2.71 -2.53
C PHE A 71 -2.46 -3.29 -2.39
N ALA A 72 -1.79 -3.02 -1.26
CA ALA A 72 -0.46 -3.54 -0.98
C ALA A 72 -0.46 -5.08 -0.85
N GLU A 73 -1.47 -5.66 -0.19
CA GLU A 73 -1.64 -7.11 -0.09
C GLU A 73 -1.83 -7.75 -1.46
N ARG A 74 -2.69 -7.18 -2.31
CA ARG A 74 -2.87 -7.66 -3.69
C ARG A 74 -1.57 -7.60 -4.48
N GLN A 75 -0.80 -6.52 -4.38
CA GLN A 75 0.49 -6.40 -5.05
C GLN A 75 1.49 -7.46 -4.57
N LYS A 76 1.50 -7.77 -3.28
CA LYS A 76 2.32 -8.82 -2.70
C LYS A 76 1.91 -10.21 -3.20
N TRP A 77 0.63 -10.52 -3.25
CA TRP A 77 0.13 -11.79 -3.78
C TRP A 77 0.38 -11.94 -5.29
N ASN A 78 0.21 -10.87 -6.06
CA ASN A 78 0.55 -10.84 -7.48
C ASN A 78 2.03 -11.16 -7.70
N TRP A 79 2.90 -10.59 -6.87
CA TRP A 79 4.34 -10.86 -6.88
C TRP A 79 4.67 -12.30 -6.49
N ALA A 80 4.06 -12.83 -5.43
CA ALA A 80 4.23 -14.22 -5.04
C ALA A 80 3.81 -15.19 -6.15
N GLY A 81 2.68 -14.92 -6.83
CA GLY A 81 2.24 -15.69 -7.98
C GLY A 81 3.21 -15.57 -9.17
N HIS A 82 3.79 -14.39 -9.40
CA HIS A 82 4.81 -14.20 -10.43
C HIS A 82 6.07 -15.02 -10.12
N LEU A 83 6.54 -15.03 -8.87
CA LEU A 83 7.65 -15.86 -8.43
C LEU A 83 7.36 -17.37 -8.56
N ALA A 84 6.15 -17.82 -8.21
CA ALA A 84 5.77 -19.22 -8.33
C ALA A 84 5.78 -19.73 -9.77
N ARG A 85 5.49 -18.85 -10.75
CA ARG A 85 5.55 -19.17 -12.19
C ARG A 85 6.94 -18.99 -12.80
N MET A 86 7.88 -18.40 -12.06
CA MET A 86 9.23 -18.14 -12.54
C MET A 86 10.00 -19.46 -12.57
N SER A 87 10.37 -19.92 -13.78
CA SER A 87 11.15 -21.14 -14.00
C SER A 87 12.66 -20.91 -13.88
N ASP A 88 13.11 -19.66 -13.92
CA ASP A 88 14.52 -19.33 -13.85
C ASP A 88 15.07 -19.30 -12.41
N ASN A 89 16.38 -19.51 -12.28
CA ASN A 89 17.09 -19.54 -10.99
C ASN A 89 17.64 -18.15 -10.60
N ARG A 90 16.89 -17.08 -10.90
CA ARG A 90 17.32 -15.72 -10.58
C ARG A 90 17.46 -15.53 -9.08
N TRP A 91 18.35 -14.61 -8.70
CA TRP A 91 18.57 -14.21 -7.30
C TRP A 91 17.28 -13.88 -6.56
N THR A 92 16.30 -13.31 -7.25
CA THR A 92 15.00 -12.95 -6.68
C THR A 92 14.23 -14.15 -6.13
N LYS A 93 14.18 -15.25 -6.89
CA LYS A 93 13.53 -16.50 -6.46
C LYS A 93 14.33 -17.15 -5.33
N ARG A 94 15.65 -17.26 -5.53
CA ARG A 94 16.57 -17.83 -4.53
C ARG A 94 16.49 -17.11 -3.18
N ALA A 95 16.49 -15.77 -3.17
CA ALA A 95 16.43 -14.97 -1.96
C ALA A 95 15.07 -15.07 -1.25
N THR A 96 13.98 -15.23 -2.01
CA THR A 96 12.63 -15.34 -1.43
C THR A 96 12.35 -16.74 -0.87
N GLU A 97 12.80 -17.78 -1.57
CA GLU A 97 12.71 -19.18 -1.12
C GLU A 97 13.77 -19.54 -0.07
N TRP A 98 14.76 -18.66 0.14
CA TRP A 98 15.83 -18.90 1.08
C TRP A 98 15.28 -19.04 2.49
N GLN A 99 15.37 -20.25 3.01
CA GLN A 99 15.14 -20.54 4.41
C GLN A 99 16.51 -20.60 5.09
N PRO A 100 16.76 -19.80 6.14
CA PRO A 100 17.94 -19.99 6.95
C PRO A 100 17.87 -21.41 7.53
N ARG A 101 18.71 -22.31 7.03
CA ARG A 101 18.93 -23.59 7.71
C ARG A 101 19.50 -23.20 9.07
N ILE A 102 18.73 -23.41 10.13
CA ILE A 102 19.18 -23.25 11.50
C ILE A 102 20.45 -24.09 11.62
N GLY A 103 21.59 -23.40 11.65
CA GLY A 103 22.88 -24.02 11.90
C GLY A 103 22.88 -24.49 13.34
N LYS A 104 23.26 -25.75 13.52
CA LYS A 104 23.75 -26.28 14.80
C LYS A 104 24.90 -25.45 15.32
#